data_AF-A0A9Q3UF43-F1
#
_entry.id   AF-A0A9Q3UF43-F1
#
_cell.length_a   1.000
_cell.length_b   1.000
_cell.length_c   1.000
_cell.angle_alpha   90.00
_cell.angle_beta   90.00
_cell.angle_gamma   90.00
#
_symmetry.space_group_name_H-M   'P 1'
#
loop_
_entity.id
_entity.type
_entity.pdbx_description
1 polymer ?
#
loop_
_entity_poly.entity_id
_entity_poly.type
_entity_poly.pdbx_seq_one_letter_code
_entity_poly.pdbx_strand_id
1 'polypeptide(L)'
;MSQKVRIYPHQTLQSLALVNHELLTDKLTAGDEADLDYYCINSIVSLAFSVEAILNFVGDKKVRGWQERQNWHQKLDKIYKAINEPLDFETEPLMSILKLKDIRNGIAHSKPVEVVKSASNHTEAKLNMKAEWELLLDPNFALHAYEQVDTFYHYLLQKFRISVFETLTSSIGTIDSKT
;
A
#
# COMPACT_ATOMS: atom_id res chain seq x y z
N MET A 1 34.00 12.32 -11.77
CA MET A 1 32.72 11.66 -12.11
C MET A 1 31.76 11.96 -10.98
N SER A 2 30.79 12.83 -11.23
CA SER A 2 29.70 13.12 -10.31
C SER A 2 28.47 12.37 -10.78
N GLN A 3 27.68 11.84 -9.85
CA GLN A 3 26.42 11.17 -10.19
C GLN A 3 25.28 11.74 -9.37
N LYS A 4 24.15 11.99 -10.04
CA LYS A 4 22.88 12.31 -9.39
C LYS A 4 22.08 11.03 -9.29
N VAL A 5 21.84 10.57 -8.06
CA VAL A 5 21.06 9.37 -7.77
C VAL A 5 19.69 9.77 -7.23
N ARG A 6 18.65 9.12 -7.74
CA ARG A 6 17.26 9.23 -7.28
C ARG A 6 16.83 7.86 -6.79
N ILE A 7 16.36 7.77 -5.54
CA ILE A 7 15.87 6.53 -4.94
C ILE A 7 14.46 6.81 -4.45
N TYR A 8 13.50 6.06 -4.96
CA TYR A 8 12.11 6.25 -4.63
C TYR A 8 11.47 4.96 -4.11
N PRO A 9 11.23 4.84 -2.80
CA PRO A 9 10.70 3.61 -2.19
C PRO A 9 9.33 3.17 -2.74
N HIS A 10 8.51 4.10 -3.22
CA HIS A 10 7.20 3.78 -3.79
C HIS A 10 7.32 2.83 -4.99
N GLN A 11 8.37 2.96 -5.80
CA GLN A 11 8.58 2.09 -6.95
C GLN A 11 8.83 0.63 -6.52
N THR A 12 9.68 0.43 -5.50
CA THR A 12 9.92 -0.92 -4.94
C THR A 12 8.66 -1.53 -4.35
N LEU A 13 7.86 -0.73 -3.63
CA LEU A 13 6.63 -1.20 -3.00
C LEU A 13 5.52 -1.48 -4.01
N GLN A 14 5.44 -0.72 -5.11
CA GLN A 14 4.53 -1.02 -6.22
C GLN A 14 4.93 -2.29 -6.96
N SER A 15 6.23 -2.53 -7.19
CA SER A 15 6.70 -3.79 -7.77
C SER A 15 6.38 -4.98 -6.86
N LEU A 16 6.55 -4.84 -5.54
CA LEU A 16 6.15 -5.86 -4.57
C LEU A 16 4.63 -6.11 -4.61
N ALA A 17 3.82 -5.05 -4.68
CA ALA A 17 2.38 -5.17 -4.78
C ALA A 17 1.95 -5.90 -6.07
N LEU A 18 2.60 -5.64 -7.20
CA LEU A 18 2.36 -6.35 -8.46
C LEU A 18 2.67 -7.84 -8.34
N VAL A 19 3.86 -8.19 -7.83
CA VAL A 19 4.23 -9.60 -7.62
C VAL A 19 3.23 -10.31 -6.72
N ASN A 20 2.79 -9.66 -5.64
CA ASN A 20 1.78 -10.24 -4.74
C ASN A 20 0.41 -10.39 -5.40
N HIS A 21 0.01 -9.44 -6.26
CA HIS A 21 -1.23 -9.51 -7.02
C HIS A 21 -1.22 -10.68 -8.01
N GLU A 22 -0.12 -10.89 -8.74
CA GLU A 22 0.06 -12.03 -9.65
C GLU A 22 -0.02 -13.36 -8.89
N LEU A 23 0.73 -13.49 -7.80
CA LEU A 23 0.72 -14.71 -6.97
C LEU A 23 -0.66 -15.03 -6.40
N LEU A 24 -1.40 -14.02 -5.93
CA LEU A 24 -2.75 -14.21 -5.40
C LEU A 24 -3.74 -14.61 -6.51
N THR A 25 -3.61 -14.00 -7.68
CA THR A 25 -4.43 -14.34 -8.86
C THR A 25 -4.20 -15.77 -9.31
N ASP A 26 -2.94 -16.21 -9.37
CA ASP A 26 -2.57 -17.57 -9.76
C ASP A 26 -3.15 -18.60 -8.78
N LYS A 27 -3.05 -18.34 -7.47
CA LYS A 27 -3.64 -19.19 -6.40
C LYS A 27 -5.15 -19.36 -6.56
N LEU A 28 -5.87 -18.25 -6.73
CA LEU A 28 -7.32 -18.27 -6.92
C LEU A 28 -7.72 -19.00 -8.21
N THR A 29 -6.98 -18.77 -9.30
CA THR A 29 -7.22 -19.42 -10.59
C THR A 29 -6.99 -20.93 -10.51
N ALA A 30 -5.99 -21.36 -9.75
CA ALA A 30 -5.70 -22.77 -9.51
C ALA A 30 -6.67 -23.45 -8.53
N GLY A 31 -7.53 -22.69 -7.84
CA GLY A 31 -8.37 -23.20 -6.75
C GLY A 31 -7.56 -23.67 -5.55
N ASP A 32 -6.34 -23.15 -5.37
CA ASP A 32 -5.44 -23.50 -4.27
C ASP A 32 -5.68 -22.56 -3.08
N GLU A 33 -6.51 -23.02 -2.15
CA GLU A 33 -6.84 -22.30 -0.92
C GLU A 33 -5.74 -22.41 0.16
N ALA A 34 -4.69 -23.22 -0.07
CA ALA A 34 -3.62 -23.36 0.92
C ALA A 34 -2.85 -22.05 1.08
N ASP A 35 -2.72 -21.62 2.34
CA ASP A 35 -2.00 -20.42 2.77
C ASP A 35 -2.54 -19.10 2.18
N LEU A 36 -3.76 -19.10 1.64
CA LEU A 36 -4.38 -17.95 0.95
C LEU A 36 -4.45 -16.70 1.84
N ASP A 37 -4.65 -16.89 3.14
CA ASP A 37 -4.61 -15.85 4.17
C ASP A 37 -3.25 -15.13 4.23
N TYR A 38 -2.15 -15.87 4.15
CA TYR A 38 -0.80 -15.30 4.11
C TYR A 38 -0.52 -14.51 2.82
N TYR A 39 -1.05 -14.95 1.67
CA TYR A 39 -0.98 -14.18 0.43
C TYR A 39 -1.81 -12.89 0.53
N CYS A 40 -3.01 -12.97 1.12
CA CYS A 40 -3.87 -11.81 1.34
C CYS A 40 -3.21 -10.78 2.25
N ILE A 41 -2.68 -11.19 3.41
CA ILE A 41 -2.06 -10.25 4.36
C ILE A 41 -0.80 -9.61 3.76
N ASN A 42 0.00 -10.38 3.03
CA ASN A 42 1.19 -9.85 2.34
C ASN A 42 0.80 -8.82 1.27
N SER A 43 -0.24 -9.09 0.48
CA SER A 43 -0.76 -8.15 -0.51
C SER A 43 -1.27 -6.86 0.15
N ILE A 44 -2.17 -6.98 1.14
CA ILE A 44 -2.77 -5.85 1.86
C ILE A 44 -1.72 -4.97 2.53
N VAL A 45 -0.76 -5.56 3.25
CA VAL A 45 0.28 -4.80 3.96
C VAL A 45 1.22 -4.10 2.96
N SER A 46 1.60 -4.79 1.88
CA SER A 46 2.44 -4.19 0.83
C SER A 46 1.75 -3.02 0.14
N LEU A 47 0.46 -3.14 -0.16
CA LEU A 47 -0.36 -2.06 -0.72
C LEU A 47 -0.48 -0.88 0.25
N ALA A 48 -0.75 -1.13 1.54
CA ALA A 48 -0.84 -0.07 2.54
C ALA A 48 0.49 0.71 2.68
N PHE A 49 1.64 0.04 2.62
CA PHE A 49 2.94 0.71 2.58
C PHE A 49 3.19 1.44 1.27
N SER A 50 2.76 0.87 0.14
CA SER A 50 2.84 1.52 -1.17
C SER A 50 2.11 2.86 -1.18
N VAL A 51 0.88 2.91 -0.66
CA VAL A 51 0.10 4.15 -0.51
C VAL A 51 0.87 5.20 0.29
N GLU A 52 1.41 4.83 1.46
CA GLU A 52 2.19 5.75 2.30
C GLU A 52 3.40 6.33 1.53
N ALA A 53 4.11 5.48 0.77
CA ALA A 53 5.27 5.87 -0.02
C ALA A 53 4.88 6.75 -1.22
N ILE A 54 3.75 6.48 -1.87
CA ILE A 54 3.18 7.30 -2.94
C ILE A 54 2.85 8.69 -2.41
N LEU A 55 2.13 8.79 -1.28
CA LEU A 55 1.79 10.07 -0.65
C LEU A 55 3.06 10.86 -0.32
N ASN A 56 4.09 10.18 0.23
CA ASN A 56 5.36 10.83 0.53
C ASN A 56 6.08 11.34 -0.72
N PHE A 57 6.12 10.56 -1.79
CA PHE A 57 6.75 10.95 -3.05
C PHE A 57 6.06 12.16 -3.70
N VAL A 58 4.73 12.11 -3.81
CA VAL A 58 3.94 13.19 -4.41
C VAL A 58 4.01 14.44 -3.54
N GLY A 59 3.86 14.26 -2.22
CA GLY A 59 3.92 15.33 -1.25
C GLY A 59 5.25 16.07 -1.26
N ASP A 60 6.38 15.36 -1.21
CA ASP A 60 7.72 15.95 -1.26
C ASP A 60 7.95 16.75 -2.55
N LYS A 61 7.48 16.24 -3.70
CA LYS A 61 7.65 16.91 -5.00
C LYS A 61 6.77 18.14 -5.18
N LYS A 62 5.55 18.17 -4.64
CA LYS A 62 4.49 19.09 -5.10
C LYS A 62 3.78 19.86 -4.00
N VAL A 63 3.88 19.43 -2.75
CA VAL A 63 3.17 20.05 -1.62
C VAL A 63 4.15 20.84 -0.77
N ARG A 64 3.96 22.15 -0.69
CA ARG A 64 4.83 23.04 0.10
C ARG A 64 4.74 22.71 1.60
N GLY A 65 5.89 22.64 2.26
CA GLY A 65 5.95 22.33 3.70
C GLY A 65 5.53 20.89 4.01
N TRP A 66 5.81 19.97 3.08
CA TRP A 66 5.63 18.54 3.32
C TRP A 66 6.48 18.07 4.51
N GLN A 67 5.94 17.16 5.29
CA GLN A 67 6.62 16.53 6.42
C GLN A 67 6.29 15.05 6.38
N GLU A 68 7.29 14.18 6.16
CA GLU A 68 7.03 12.78 5.86
C GLU A 68 6.45 12.00 7.05
N ARG A 69 6.62 12.48 8.29
CA ARG A 69 6.16 11.80 9.51
C ARG A 69 4.80 12.27 10.02
N GLN A 70 4.07 13.03 9.20
CA GLN A 70 2.73 13.49 9.56
C GLN A 70 1.71 12.36 9.61
N ASN A 71 0.60 12.61 10.30
CA ASN A 71 -0.52 11.67 10.33
C ASN A 71 -1.06 11.44 8.91
N TRP A 72 -1.43 10.19 8.61
CA TRP A 72 -1.94 9.76 7.32
C TRP A 72 -3.10 10.61 6.78
N HIS A 73 -4.09 10.96 7.62
CA HIS A 73 -5.23 11.78 7.19
C HIS A 73 -4.78 13.21 6.86
N GLN A 74 -3.79 13.75 7.59
CA GLN A 74 -3.24 15.07 7.32
C GLN A 74 -2.47 15.11 5.99
N LYS A 75 -1.79 14.01 5.63
CA LYS A 75 -1.12 13.87 4.33
C LYS A 75 -2.11 13.94 3.18
N LEU A 76 -3.19 13.17 3.25
CA LEU A 76 -4.24 13.20 2.25
C LEU A 76 -4.92 14.57 2.17
N ASP A 77 -5.29 15.16 3.32
CA ASP A 77 -5.88 16.50 3.37
C ASP A 77 -4.98 17.54 2.68
N LYS A 78 -3.67 17.52 2.95
CA LYS A 78 -2.71 18.42 2.27
C LYS A 78 -2.62 18.18 0.76
N ILE A 79 -2.59 16.93 0.32
CA ILE A 79 -2.56 16.57 -1.10
C ILE A 79 -3.84 17.04 -1.80
N TYR A 80 -5.00 16.75 -1.23
CA TYR A 80 -6.31 17.11 -1.79
C TYR A 80 -6.53 18.63 -1.81
N LYS A 81 -6.07 19.34 -0.76
CA LYS A 81 -5.98 20.81 -0.77
C LYS A 81 -5.08 21.34 -1.89
N ALA A 82 -3.93 20.70 -2.14
CA ALA A 82 -2.99 21.15 -3.17
C ALA A 82 -3.51 20.95 -4.60
N ILE A 83 -4.37 19.97 -4.84
CA ILE A 83 -5.06 19.75 -6.12
C ILE A 83 -6.43 20.44 -6.20
N ASN A 84 -6.86 21.11 -5.12
CA ASN A 84 -8.13 21.81 -5.01
C ASN A 84 -9.36 20.90 -5.25
N GLU A 85 -9.34 19.70 -4.67
CA GLU A 85 -10.46 18.74 -4.74
C GLU A 85 -10.90 18.31 -3.34
N PRO A 86 -12.19 17.96 -3.15
CA PRO A 86 -12.68 17.46 -1.88
C PRO A 86 -12.14 16.05 -1.61
N LEU A 87 -11.87 15.76 -0.34
CA LEU A 87 -11.51 14.43 0.12
C LEU A 87 -12.80 13.66 0.46
N ASP A 88 -13.06 12.57 -0.26
CA ASP A 88 -14.26 11.74 -0.09
C ASP A 88 -13.87 10.27 0.09
N PHE A 89 -14.13 9.74 1.29
CA PHE A 89 -13.80 8.34 1.63
C PHE A 89 -14.95 7.36 1.34
N GLU A 90 -16.08 7.85 0.83
CA GLU A 90 -17.22 7.01 0.44
C GLU A 90 -17.14 6.56 -1.02
N THR A 91 -16.12 7.03 -1.76
CA THR A 91 -15.91 6.72 -3.17
C THR A 91 -14.51 6.19 -3.44
N GLU A 92 -14.40 5.39 -4.50
CA GLU A 92 -13.11 4.89 -4.96
C GLU A 92 -12.29 5.98 -5.67
N PRO A 93 -10.95 5.95 -5.53
CA PRO A 93 -10.14 4.91 -4.88
C PRO A 93 -9.93 5.10 -3.36
N LEU A 94 -10.43 6.19 -2.78
CA LEU A 94 -10.14 6.58 -1.39
C LEU A 94 -10.79 5.64 -0.36
N MET A 95 -11.94 5.08 -0.67
CA MET A 95 -12.60 4.06 0.16
C MET A 95 -11.69 2.85 0.38
N SER A 96 -11.15 2.25 -0.69
CA SER A 96 -10.22 1.12 -0.58
C SER A 96 -8.92 1.50 0.12
N ILE A 97 -8.41 2.70 -0.15
CA ILE A 97 -7.20 3.24 0.50
C ILE A 97 -7.36 3.40 2.01
N LEU A 98 -8.52 3.90 2.46
CA LEU A 98 -8.85 4.00 3.88
C LEU A 98 -8.92 2.60 4.51
N LYS A 99 -9.62 1.66 3.84
CA LYS A 99 -9.73 0.29 4.31
C LYS A 99 -8.37 -0.41 4.44
N LEU A 100 -7.45 -0.22 3.48
CA LEU A 100 -6.07 -0.74 3.57
C LEU A 100 -5.33 -0.20 4.81
N LYS A 101 -5.42 1.11 5.06
CA LYS A 101 -4.81 1.76 6.23
C LYS A 101 -5.39 1.19 7.53
N ASP A 102 -6.71 0.99 7.60
CA ASP A 102 -7.36 0.49 8.80
C ASP A 102 -7.03 -0.98 9.06
N ILE A 103 -6.98 -1.83 8.03
CA ILE A 103 -6.54 -3.22 8.17
C ILE A 103 -5.08 -3.29 8.64
N ARG A 104 -4.18 -2.52 8.01
CA ARG A 104 -2.77 -2.45 8.41
C ARG A 104 -2.63 -2.03 9.88
N ASN A 105 -3.40 -1.03 10.31
CA ASN A 105 -3.37 -0.56 11.69
C ASN A 105 -3.94 -1.60 12.65
N GLY A 106 -5.00 -2.30 12.26
CA GLY A 106 -5.54 -3.43 13.00
C GLY A 106 -4.48 -4.48 13.27
N ILE A 107 -3.70 -4.87 12.25
CA ILE A 107 -2.62 -5.86 12.40
C ILE A 107 -1.46 -5.29 13.24
N ALA A 108 -0.94 -4.12 12.88
CA ALA A 108 0.27 -3.56 13.46
C ALA A 108 0.11 -3.04 14.90
N HIS A 109 -1.12 -2.71 15.31
CA HIS A 109 -1.42 -2.17 16.63
C HIS A 109 -2.27 -3.09 17.50
N SER A 110 -2.62 -4.30 17.03
CA SER A 110 -3.27 -5.31 17.85
C SER A 110 -2.39 -5.66 19.04
N LYS A 111 -3.01 -5.79 20.22
CA LYS A 111 -2.33 -6.31 21.41
C LYS A 111 -2.27 -7.84 21.32
N PRO A 112 -1.19 -8.47 21.85
CA PRO A 112 -1.21 -9.91 22.07
C PRO A 112 -2.44 -10.34 22.87
N VAL A 113 -3.05 -11.46 22.48
CA VAL A 113 -4.25 -12.02 23.12
C VAL A 113 -3.88 -13.36 23.73
N GLU A 114 -4.07 -13.49 25.04
CA GLU A 114 -3.90 -14.74 25.79
C GLU A 114 -5.24 -15.11 26.43
N VAL A 115 -5.90 -16.13 25.88
CA VAL A 115 -7.23 -16.58 26.34
C VAL A 115 -7.28 -18.10 26.43
N VAL A 116 -7.91 -18.61 27.49
CA VAL A 116 -8.17 -20.04 27.66
C VAL A 116 -9.54 -20.35 27.06
N LYS A 117 -9.57 -21.14 25.98
CA LYS A 117 -10.79 -21.61 25.35
C LYS A 117 -10.82 -23.14 25.38
N SER A 118 -11.97 -23.72 25.72
CA SER A 118 -12.21 -25.15 25.55
C SER A 118 -12.49 -25.46 24.08
N ALA A 119 -12.06 -26.63 23.62
CA ALA A 119 -12.42 -27.16 22.32
C ALA A 119 -12.75 -28.65 22.45
N SER A 120 -13.87 -29.06 21.87
CA SER A 120 -14.39 -30.43 21.90
C SER A 120 -13.78 -31.28 20.78
N ASN A 121 -13.18 -30.64 19.77
CA ASN A 121 -12.55 -31.29 18.62
C ASN A 121 -11.52 -30.35 17.96
N HIS A 122 -10.79 -30.88 16.99
CA HIS A 122 -9.75 -30.15 16.26
C HIS A 122 -10.29 -28.94 15.49
N THR A 123 -11.49 -29.02 14.92
CA THR A 123 -12.11 -27.91 14.17
C THR A 123 -12.40 -26.73 15.09
N GLU A 124 -12.97 -27.00 16.26
CA GLU A 124 -13.24 -25.97 17.28
C GLU A 124 -11.93 -25.37 17.81
N ALA A 125 -10.88 -26.18 18.01
CA ALA A 125 -9.55 -25.69 18.39
C ALA A 125 -8.97 -24.74 17.33
N LYS A 126 -9.09 -25.07 16.03
CA LYS A 126 -8.63 -24.20 14.93
C LYS A 126 -9.43 -22.89 14.87
N LEU A 127 -10.75 -22.94 15.06
CA LEU A 127 -11.59 -21.73 15.12
C LEU A 127 -11.23 -20.83 16.31
N ASN A 128 -10.90 -21.43 17.45
CA ASN A 128 -10.50 -20.72 18.65
C ASN A 128 -9.22 -19.88 18.48
N MET A 129 -8.35 -20.28 17.55
CA MET A 129 -7.08 -19.62 17.23
C MET A 129 -7.20 -18.45 16.26
N LYS A 130 -8.33 -18.30 15.55
CA LYS A 130 -8.50 -17.22 14.57
C LYS A 130 -8.43 -15.85 15.25
N ALA A 131 -7.57 -14.99 14.74
CA ALA A 131 -7.50 -13.60 15.18
C ALA A 131 -8.55 -12.72 14.50
N GLU A 132 -8.92 -11.60 15.13
CA GLU A 132 -9.91 -10.66 14.57
C GLU A 132 -9.46 -10.09 13.22
N TRP A 133 -8.16 -9.84 13.04
CA TRP A 133 -7.64 -9.33 11.77
C TRP A 133 -7.71 -10.36 10.64
N GLU A 134 -7.78 -11.66 10.92
CA GLU A 134 -7.97 -12.69 9.89
C GLU A 134 -9.35 -12.56 9.22
N LEU A 135 -10.34 -11.99 9.92
CA LEU A 135 -11.66 -11.71 9.34
C LEU A 135 -11.62 -10.60 8.27
N LEU A 136 -10.51 -9.86 8.20
CA LEU A 136 -10.29 -8.78 7.24
C LEU A 136 -9.51 -9.24 6.00
N LEU A 137 -9.06 -10.51 5.98
CA LEU A 137 -8.30 -11.11 4.88
C LEU A 137 -9.26 -11.67 3.82
N ASP A 138 -9.71 -10.80 2.93
CA ASP A 138 -10.52 -11.16 1.77
C ASP A 138 -9.67 -11.07 0.49
N PRO A 139 -9.47 -12.18 -0.24
CA PRO A 139 -8.68 -12.18 -1.47
C PRO A 139 -9.28 -11.29 -2.57
N ASN A 140 -10.61 -11.19 -2.65
CA ASN A 140 -11.26 -10.33 -3.64
C ASN A 140 -10.99 -8.86 -3.33
N PHE A 141 -11.05 -8.49 -2.05
CA PHE A 141 -10.66 -7.16 -1.62
C PHE A 141 -9.18 -6.88 -1.90
N ALA A 142 -8.27 -7.82 -1.67
CA ALA A 142 -6.85 -7.61 -1.94
C ALA A 142 -6.57 -7.37 -3.44
N LEU A 143 -7.23 -8.11 -4.33
CA LEU A 143 -7.13 -7.89 -5.78
C LEU A 143 -7.73 -6.54 -6.19
N HIS A 144 -8.94 -6.21 -5.72
CA HIS A 144 -9.58 -4.93 -6.00
C HIS A 144 -8.75 -3.75 -5.48
N ALA A 145 -8.23 -3.85 -4.26
CA ALA A 145 -7.41 -2.80 -3.66
C ALA A 145 -6.12 -2.53 -4.45
N TYR A 146 -5.55 -3.54 -5.11
CA TYR A 146 -4.42 -3.33 -6.02
C TYR A 146 -4.79 -2.38 -7.17
N GLU A 147 -5.93 -2.62 -7.82
CA GLU A 147 -6.44 -1.76 -8.91
C GLU A 147 -6.74 -0.34 -8.41
N GLN A 148 -7.29 -0.20 -7.19
CA GLN A 148 -7.58 1.11 -6.61
C GLN A 148 -6.31 1.89 -6.25
N VAL A 149 -5.27 1.21 -5.75
CA VAL A 149 -3.97 1.85 -5.48
C VAL A 149 -3.29 2.28 -6.77
N ASP A 150 -3.37 1.48 -7.83
CA ASP A 150 -2.85 1.85 -9.15
C ASP A 150 -3.61 3.05 -9.74
N THR A 151 -4.93 3.03 -9.67
CA THR A 151 -5.81 4.14 -10.08
C THR A 151 -5.46 5.41 -9.33
N PHE A 152 -5.31 5.33 -8.01
CA PHE A 152 -4.94 6.46 -7.17
C PHE A 152 -3.57 7.04 -7.50
N TYR A 153 -2.58 6.17 -7.71
CA TYR A 153 -1.24 6.59 -8.10
C TYR A 153 -1.27 7.38 -9.42
N HIS A 154 -1.89 6.82 -10.45
CA HIS A 154 -1.99 7.47 -11.76
C HIS A 154 -2.81 8.77 -11.70
N TYR A 155 -3.89 8.79 -10.92
CA TYR A 155 -4.68 9.98 -10.67
C TYR A 155 -3.82 11.10 -10.06
N LEU A 156 -3.01 10.81 -9.04
CA LEU A 156 -2.13 11.82 -8.43
C LEU A 156 -1.06 12.31 -9.40
N LEU A 157 -0.43 11.42 -10.17
CA LEU A 157 0.55 11.83 -11.19
C LEU A 157 -0.08 12.78 -12.19
N GLN A 158 -1.29 12.47 -12.66
CA GLN A 158 -2.03 13.30 -13.61
C GLN A 158 -2.35 14.68 -13.01
N LYS A 159 -2.94 14.73 -11.80
CA LYS A 159 -3.33 15.99 -11.16
C LYS A 159 -2.15 16.92 -10.92
N PHE A 160 -1.00 16.36 -10.53
CA PHE A 160 0.22 17.13 -10.29
C PHE A 160 1.13 17.31 -11.51
N ARG A 161 0.73 16.76 -12.67
CA ARG A 161 1.53 16.76 -13.91
C ARG A 161 2.94 16.23 -13.67
N ILE A 162 3.04 15.10 -12.95
CA ILE A 162 4.30 14.38 -12.75
C ILE A 162 4.45 13.39 -13.90
N SER A 163 5.56 13.48 -14.62
CA SER A 163 5.87 12.48 -15.66
C SER A 163 6.27 11.15 -15.03
N VAL A 164 5.91 10.02 -15.64
CA VAL A 164 6.34 8.68 -15.20
C VAL A 164 7.88 8.58 -15.13
N PHE A 165 8.61 9.28 -16.00
CA PHE A 165 10.08 9.29 -15.94
C PHE A 165 10.62 9.93 -14.64
N GLU A 166 9.84 10.78 -13.98
CA GLU A 166 10.23 11.39 -12.70
C GLU A 166 10.04 10.47 -11.50
N THR A 167 9.33 9.35 -11.68
CA THR A 167 9.03 8.36 -10.63
C THR A 167 10.06 7.24 -10.61
N LEU A 168 10.98 7.21 -11.58
CA LEU A 168 12.01 6.18 -11.71
C LEU A 168 13.18 6.42 -10.74
N THR A 169 13.46 5.40 -9.94
CA THR A 169 14.77 5.22 -9.30
C THR A 169 15.83 5.11 -10.40
N SER A 170 16.80 6.02 -10.37
CA SER A 170 17.72 6.24 -11.49
C SER A 170 19.04 6.87 -11.03
N SER A 171 20.09 6.69 -11.82
CA SER A 171 21.35 7.42 -11.68
C SER A 171 21.70 8.12 -13.00
N ILE A 172 22.19 9.36 -12.91
CA ILE A 172 22.68 10.13 -14.05
C ILE A 172 24.10 10.55 -13.74
N GLY A 173 25.07 10.05 -14.50
CA GLY A 173 26.48 10.39 -14.38
C GLY A 173 26.89 11.54 -15.29
N THR A 174 27.66 12.48 -14.77
CA THR A 174 28.37 13.49 -15.56
C THR A 174 29.87 13.17 -15.54
N ILE A 175 30.45 13.01 -16.74
CA ILE A 175 31.88 12.93 -16.94
C ILE A 175 32.36 14.36 -17.17
N ASP A 176 33.00 14.95 -16.17
CA ASP A 176 33.69 16.22 -16.35
C ASP A 176 34.92 15.97 -17.22
N SER A 177 34.86 16.33 -18.50
CA SER A 177 36.03 16.38 -19.36
C SER A 177 36.92 17.53 -18.88
N LYS A 178 37.92 17.23 -18.06
CA LYS A 178 39.05 18.14 -17.83
C LYS A 178 39.85 18.23 -19.13
N THR A 179 39.63 19.30 -19.89
CA THR A 179 40.64 19.88 -20.80
C THR A 179 41.77 20.49 -20.00
#